data_AF-A0A1V6DEM3-F1
#
_entry.id   AF-A0A1V6DEM3-F1
#
_cell.length_a   1.000
_cell.length_b   1.000
_cell.length_c   1.000
_cell.angle_alpha   90.00
_cell.angle_beta   90.00
_cell.angle_gamma   90.00
#
_symmetry.space_group_name_H-M   'P 1'
#
loop_
_entity.id
_entity.type
_entity.pdbx_description
1 polymer ?
#
loop_
_entity_poly.entity_id
_entity_poly.type
_entity_poly.pdbx_seq_one_letter_code
_entity_poly.pdbx_strand_id
1 'polypeptide(L)'
;MPTDPAVVDKLEQLAAAIAGYADPRRASDEWKQVYKLLQKTDLPSAQIAGAVGMRDPARLAGAIEAIRTPVEAPPPVEPPNADVCRKAFQAFRKRLELTTLDEESTLGHGPLSKGAGHAVAAIVPPNEWPEPVWQELVRQGKLRHIGRGFYALAK
;
A
#
# COMPACT_ATOMS: atom_id res chain seq x y z
N MET A 1 -1.83 5.26 14.87
CA MET A 1 -2.20 6.17 15.98
C MET A 1 -3.69 6.44 15.85
N PRO A 2 -4.51 6.28 16.90
CA PRO A 2 -5.93 6.59 16.82
C PRO A 2 -6.07 8.10 16.58
N THR A 3 -6.75 8.49 15.51
CA THR A 3 -6.99 9.89 15.19
C THR A 3 -7.86 10.50 16.27
N ASP A 4 -7.43 11.64 16.83
CA ASP A 4 -8.14 12.30 17.92
C ASP A 4 -9.53 12.78 17.44
N PRO A 5 -10.65 12.32 18.01
CA PRO A 5 -11.99 12.63 17.51
C PRO A 5 -12.30 14.13 17.56
N ALA A 6 -11.66 14.88 18.47
CA ALA A 6 -11.75 16.33 18.54
C ALA A 6 -11.11 17.04 17.32
N VAL A 7 -10.08 16.44 16.71
CA VAL A 7 -9.46 16.95 15.49
C VAL A 7 -10.38 16.75 14.28
N VAL A 8 -11.06 15.61 14.23
CA VAL A 8 -12.03 15.28 13.17
C VAL A 8 -13.23 16.22 13.21
N ASP A 9 -13.83 16.41 14.39
CA ASP A 9 -14.94 17.35 14.60
C ASP A 9 -14.58 18.79 14.17
N LYS A 10 -13.36 19.23 14.52
CA LYS A 10 -12.86 20.55 14.13
C LYS A 10 -12.68 20.70 12.61
N LEU A 11 -12.24 19.64 11.93
CA LEU A 11 -12.09 19.62 10.47
C LEU A 11 -13.46 19.69 9.78
N GLU A 12 -14.47 18.96 10.28
CA GLU A 12 -15.84 19.01 9.74
C GLU A 12 -16.46 20.40 9.91
N GLN A 13 -16.28 21.01 11.09
CA GLN A 13 -16.74 22.38 11.36
C GLN A 13 -16.14 23.38 10.36
N LEU A 14 -14.84 23.28 10.07
CA LEU A 14 -14.17 24.16 9.10
C LEU A 14 -14.60 23.87 7.67
N ALA A 15 -14.80 22.60 7.30
CA ALA A 15 -15.29 22.24 5.98
C ALA A 15 -16.71 22.77 5.72
N ALA A 16 -17.60 22.65 6.71
CA ALA A 16 -18.95 23.21 6.67
C ALA A 16 -18.93 24.74 6.59
N ALA A 17 -18.05 25.40 7.35
CA ALA A 17 -17.86 26.84 7.27
C ALA A 17 -17.43 27.26 5.86
N ILE A 18 -16.41 26.60 5.29
CA ILE A 18 -15.90 26.86 3.94
C ILE A 18 -16.99 26.64 2.88
N ALA A 19 -17.79 25.58 3.00
CA ALA A 19 -18.90 25.28 2.09
C ALA A 19 -20.06 26.30 2.17
N GLY A 20 -20.22 26.98 3.31
CA GLY A 20 -21.20 28.05 3.50
C GLY A 20 -20.82 29.37 2.82
N TYR A 21 -19.57 29.54 2.38
CA TYR A 21 -19.17 30.74 1.63
C TYR A 21 -19.58 30.66 0.16
N ALA A 22 -20.09 31.77 -0.37
CA ALA A 22 -20.39 31.93 -1.80
C ALA A 22 -19.15 31.71 -2.69
N ASP A 23 -17.97 32.05 -2.17
CA ASP A 23 -16.66 31.74 -2.76
C ASP A 23 -15.82 31.00 -1.72
N PRO A 24 -15.73 29.66 -1.76
CA PRO A 24 -14.90 28.89 -0.82
C PRO A 24 -13.42 29.28 -0.91
N ARG A 25 -13.01 29.91 -2.01
CA ARG A 25 -11.65 30.45 -2.18
C ARG A 25 -11.38 31.70 -1.34
N ARG A 26 -12.37 32.39 -0.79
CA ARG A 26 -12.14 33.58 0.04
C ARG A 26 -11.80 33.25 1.49
N ALA A 27 -12.20 32.08 1.98
CA ALA A 27 -11.99 31.56 3.34
C ALA A 27 -10.52 31.13 3.62
N SER A 28 -9.56 32.04 3.37
CA SER A 28 -8.13 31.72 3.39
C SER A 28 -7.60 31.33 4.78
N ASP A 29 -8.21 31.83 5.85
CA ASP A 29 -7.84 31.50 7.22
C ASP A 29 -8.37 30.12 7.64
N GLU A 30 -9.59 29.78 7.24
CA GLU A 30 -10.17 28.44 7.43
C GLU A 30 -9.37 27.38 6.67
N TRP A 31 -8.97 27.67 5.42
CA TRP A 31 -8.09 26.77 4.64
C TRP A 31 -6.73 26.54 5.30
N LYS A 32 -6.14 27.59 5.91
CA LYS A 32 -4.87 27.44 6.67
C LYS A 32 -5.06 26.58 7.93
N GLN A 33 -6.18 26.75 8.63
CA GLN A 33 -6.50 25.95 9.81
C GLN A 33 -6.73 24.48 9.45
N VAL A 34 -7.49 24.23 8.38
CA VAL A 34 -7.68 22.89 7.81
C VAL A 34 -6.32 22.27 7.46
N TYR A 35 -5.45 22.98 6.73
CA TYR A 35 -4.13 22.47 6.38
C TYR A 35 -3.29 22.09 7.61
N LYS A 36 -3.27 22.95 8.64
CA LYS A 36 -2.52 22.69 9.88
C LYS A 36 -3.07 21.50 10.67
N LEU A 37 -4.39 21.27 10.63
CA LEU A 37 -5.02 20.10 11.25
C LEU A 37 -4.75 18.84 10.43
N LEU A 38 -4.84 18.89 9.11
CA LEU A 38 -4.50 17.77 8.22
C LEU A 38 -3.02 17.38 8.35
N GLN A 39 -2.10 18.34 8.54
CA GLN A 39 -0.69 18.05 8.82
C GLN A 39 -0.45 17.29 10.13
N LYS A 40 -1.39 17.35 11.08
CA LYS A 40 -1.34 16.56 12.31
C LYS A 40 -1.92 15.15 12.14
N THR A 41 -2.57 14.88 11.01
CA THR A 41 -3.13 13.56 10.67
C THR A 41 -2.19 12.81 9.72
N ASP A 42 -2.26 11.48 9.72
CA ASP A 42 -1.43 10.60 8.89
C ASP A 42 -1.89 10.56 7.41
N LEU A 43 -2.41 11.68 6.88
CA LEU A 43 -2.86 11.74 5.50
C LEU A 43 -1.68 11.96 4.54
N PRO A 44 -1.66 11.28 3.39
CA PRO A 44 -0.62 11.47 2.39
C PRO A 44 -0.67 12.90 1.82
N SER A 45 0.49 13.54 1.72
CA SER A 45 0.65 14.93 1.29
C SER A 45 0.01 15.25 -0.07
N ALA A 46 -0.08 14.26 -0.97
CA ALA A 46 -0.75 14.40 -2.27
C ALA A 46 -2.27 14.64 -2.13
N GLN A 47 -2.92 14.00 -1.16
CA GLN A 47 -4.34 14.23 -0.87
C GLN A 47 -4.56 15.61 -0.24
N ILE A 48 -3.69 16.00 0.71
CA ILE A 48 -3.73 17.33 1.35
C ILE A 48 -3.52 18.43 0.30
N ALA A 49 -2.51 18.30 -0.55
CA ALA A 49 -2.19 19.27 -1.60
C ALA A 49 -3.29 19.33 -2.68
N GLY A 50 -3.90 18.19 -3.03
CA GLY A 50 -5.02 18.15 -3.98
C GLY A 50 -6.27 18.85 -3.46
N ALA A 51 -6.64 18.62 -2.20
CA ALA A 51 -7.83 19.23 -1.60
C ALA A 51 -7.63 20.72 -1.29
N VAL A 52 -6.52 21.08 -0.64
CA VAL A 52 -6.24 22.47 -0.21
C VAL A 52 -5.73 23.32 -1.38
N GLY A 53 -4.95 22.75 -2.30
CA GLY A 53 -4.44 23.45 -3.47
C GLY A 53 -5.53 23.81 -4.47
N MET A 54 -6.51 22.94 -4.68
CA MET A 54 -7.69 23.24 -5.51
C MET A 54 -8.79 24.00 -4.73
N ARG A 55 -8.64 24.12 -3.40
CA ARG A 55 -9.64 24.66 -2.46
C ARG A 55 -11.02 24.02 -2.69
N ASP A 56 -11.00 22.70 -2.81
CA ASP A 56 -12.17 21.90 -3.12
C ASP A 56 -12.80 21.36 -1.83
N PRO A 57 -13.99 21.89 -1.42
CA PRO A 57 -14.63 21.50 -0.17
C PRO A 57 -15.14 20.06 -0.21
N ALA A 58 -15.47 19.51 -1.38
CA ALA A 58 -15.93 18.13 -1.52
C ALA A 58 -14.78 17.13 -1.32
N ARG A 59 -13.58 17.44 -1.85
CA ARG A 59 -12.37 16.64 -1.58
C ARG A 59 -11.96 16.69 -0.11
N LEU A 60 -12.14 17.84 0.55
CA LEU A 60 -11.87 17.96 1.98
C LEU A 60 -12.83 17.08 2.79
N ALA A 61 -14.13 17.10 2.49
CA ALA A 61 -15.12 16.26 3.15
C ALA A 61 -14.80 14.76 3.01
N GLY A 62 -14.41 14.32 1.80
CA GLY A 62 -13.98 12.94 1.57
C GLY A 62 -12.73 12.54 2.35
N ALA A 63 -11.76 13.47 2.52
CA ALA A 63 -10.57 13.23 3.33
C ALA A 63 -10.91 13.08 4.82
N ILE A 64 -11.87 13.86 5.33
CA ILE A 64 -12.33 13.79 6.72
C ILE A 64 -13.09 12.48 6.98
N GLU A 65 -13.92 12.05 6.04
CA GLU A 65 -14.64 10.77 6.12
C GLU A 65 -13.67 9.57 6.14
N ALA A 66 -12.60 9.63 5.35
CA ALA A 66 -11.52 8.64 5.36
C ALA A 66 -10.75 8.58 6.69
N ILE A 67 -10.64 9.70 7.41
CA ILE A 67 -10.05 9.75 8.76
C ILE A 67 -11.03 9.18 9.80
N ARG A 68 -12.33 9.50 9.67
CA ARG A 68 -13.39 9.11 10.61
C ARG A 68 -13.69 7.62 10.57
N THR A 69 -13.66 7.03 9.38
CA THR A 69 -14.05 5.64 9.16
C THR A 69 -12.83 4.83 8.74
N PRO A 70 -12.32 3.90 9.57
CA PRO A 70 -11.38 2.89 9.10
C PRO A 70 -12.10 1.79 8.31
N VAL A 71 -13.11 2.15 7.50
CA VAL A 71 -13.70 1.22 6.53
C VAL A 71 -12.82 1.30 5.30
N GLU A 72 -12.01 0.26 5.16
CA GLU A 72 -11.50 -0.29 3.91
C GLU A 72 -12.08 0.39 2.66
N ALA A 73 -11.51 1.52 2.26
CA ALA A 73 -11.63 1.97 0.89
C ALA A 73 -10.85 0.93 0.07
N PRO A 74 -11.47 0.22 -0.89
CA PRO A 74 -10.70 -0.60 -1.81
C PRO A 74 -9.63 0.32 -2.42
N PRO A 75 -8.34 -0.09 -2.42
CA PRO A 75 -7.28 0.81 -2.79
C PRO A 75 -7.56 1.31 -4.21
N PRO A 76 -7.48 2.63 -4.47
CA PRO A 76 -7.41 3.10 -5.83
C PRO A 76 -6.27 2.32 -6.49
N VAL A 77 -6.53 1.80 -7.69
CA VAL A 77 -5.59 1.13 -8.58
C VAL A 77 -4.46 2.11 -8.97
N GLU A 78 -3.64 2.48 -8.00
CA GLU A 78 -2.38 3.15 -8.22
C GLU A 78 -1.40 2.10 -8.77
N PRO A 79 -0.63 2.43 -9.82
CA PRO A 79 0.37 1.51 -10.34
C PRO A 79 1.27 1.05 -9.17
N PRO A 80 1.66 -0.23 -9.12
CA PRO A 80 2.36 -0.79 -7.97
C PRO A 80 3.58 0.06 -7.63
N ASN A 81 3.47 0.80 -6.53
CA ASN A 81 4.49 1.75 -6.10
C ASN A 81 5.81 0.99 -5.87
N ALA A 82 6.96 1.61 -6.18
CA ALA A 82 8.26 0.92 -6.14
C ALA A 82 8.57 0.31 -4.75
N ASP A 83 8.07 0.95 -3.68
CA ASP A 83 8.13 0.45 -2.30
C ASP A 83 7.37 -0.87 -2.10
N VAL A 84 6.19 -1.02 -2.71
CA VAL A 84 5.38 -2.25 -2.62
C VAL A 84 6.10 -3.39 -3.33
N CYS A 85 6.66 -3.13 -4.52
CA CYS A 85 7.49 -4.11 -5.24
C CYS A 85 8.70 -4.54 -4.40
N ARG A 86 9.35 -3.59 -3.71
CA ARG A 86 10.52 -3.88 -2.85
C ARG A 86 10.15 -4.71 -1.62
N LYS A 87 9.00 -4.45 -0.98
CA LYS A 87 8.49 -5.24 0.15
C LYS A 87 8.09 -6.65 -0.29
N ALA A 88 7.36 -6.78 -1.39
CA ALA A 88 6.97 -8.07 -1.97
C ALA A 88 8.19 -8.93 -2.32
N PHE A 89 9.22 -8.33 -2.93
CA PHE A 89 10.47 -9.04 -3.24
C PHE A 89 11.22 -9.53 -2.00
N GLN A 90 11.25 -8.73 -0.92
CA GLN A 90 11.86 -9.17 0.35
C GLN A 90 11.09 -10.31 0.99
N ALA A 91 9.76 -10.27 0.98
CA ALA A 91 8.94 -11.34 1.51
C ALA A 91 9.06 -12.63 0.68
N PHE A 92 9.14 -12.51 -0.64
CA PHE A 92 9.42 -13.63 -1.53
C PHE A 92 10.80 -14.26 -1.22
N ARG A 93 11.85 -13.44 -1.06
CA ARG A 93 13.18 -13.94 -0.65
C ARG A 93 13.15 -14.64 0.70
N LYS A 94 12.53 -14.03 1.71
CA LYS A 94 12.42 -14.62 3.05
C LYS A 94 11.69 -15.97 3.01
N ARG A 95 10.64 -16.09 2.18
CA ARG A 95 9.91 -17.34 2.00
C ARG A 95 10.70 -18.37 1.21
N LEU A 96 11.44 -17.94 0.18
CA LEU A 96 12.36 -18.80 -0.57
C LEU A 96 13.43 -19.37 0.36
N GLU A 97 14.06 -18.54 1.20
CA GLU A 97 15.06 -18.97 2.17
C GLU A 97 14.48 -19.95 3.21
N LEU A 98 13.27 -19.70 3.71
CA LEU A 98 12.57 -20.62 4.61
C LEU A 98 12.22 -21.95 3.93
N THR A 99 11.70 -21.92 2.70
CA THR A 99 11.38 -23.14 1.94
C THR A 99 12.64 -23.95 1.64
N THR A 100 13.73 -23.30 1.22
CA THR A 100 15.02 -23.99 1.01
C THR A 100 15.54 -24.62 2.30
N LEU A 101 15.48 -23.91 3.43
CA LEU A 101 15.94 -24.46 4.71
C LEU A 101 15.08 -25.65 5.19
N ASP A 102 13.78 -25.62 4.94
CA ASP A 102 12.85 -26.72 5.25
C ASP A 102 13.09 -27.95 4.37
N GLU A 103 13.34 -27.75 3.07
CA GLU A 103 13.72 -28.82 2.15
C GLU A 103 15.08 -29.43 2.49
N GLU A 104 16.07 -28.62 2.82
CA GLU A 104 17.39 -29.10 3.26
C GLU A 104 17.30 -29.85 4.61
N SER A 105 16.40 -29.42 5.50
CA SER A 105 16.15 -30.12 6.78
C SER A 105 15.42 -31.45 6.57
N THR A 106 14.51 -31.53 5.60
CA THR A 106 13.80 -32.76 5.22
C THR A 106 14.69 -33.75 4.46
N LEU A 107 15.69 -33.27 3.73
CA LEU A 107 16.65 -34.11 2.98
C LEU A 107 17.60 -34.93 3.87
N GLY A 108 17.51 -34.81 5.20
CA GLY A 108 18.29 -35.59 6.17
C GLY A 108 17.82 -37.01 6.45
N HIS A 109 16.75 -37.53 5.80
CA HIS A 109 16.24 -38.88 6.09
C HIS A 109 15.71 -39.63 4.85
N GLY A 110 16.61 -40.15 4.00
CA GLY A 110 16.21 -41.13 2.98
C GLY A 110 17.31 -41.47 1.95
N PRO A 111 17.86 -42.69 1.93
CA PRO A 111 18.98 -43.07 1.05
C PRO A 111 18.58 -43.35 -0.41
N LEU A 112 17.49 -42.78 -0.93
CA LEU A 112 16.99 -43.11 -2.26
C LEU A 112 16.30 -41.93 -2.97
N SER A 113 17.06 -40.94 -3.43
CA SER A 113 16.63 -40.08 -4.54
C SER A 113 17.83 -39.69 -5.38
N LYS A 114 18.13 -40.60 -6.32
CA LYS A 114 19.13 -40.45 -7.37
C LYS A 114 18.47 -39.67 -8.51
N GLY A 115 18.91 -38.43 -8.73
CA GLY A 115 18.85 -37.80 -10.04
C GLY A 115 17.61 -36.96 -10.37
N ALA A 116 17.51 -35.78 -9.79
CA ALA A 116 17.10 -34.56 -10.48
C ALA A 116 17.61 -33.40 -9.64
N GLY A 117 18.42 -32.50 -10.20
CA GLY A 117 18.93 -31.35 -9.46
C GLY A 117 17.76 -30.52 -8.93
N HIS A 118 17.49 -30.58 -7.62
CA HIS A 118 16.54 -29.72 -6.93
C HIS A 118 17.09 -28.29 -6.91
N ALA A 119 17.01 -27.60 -8.03
CA ALA A 119 16.96 -26.16 -8.05
C ALA A 119 15.50 -25.78 -7.74
N VAL A 120 15.10 -25.85 -6.46
CA VAL A 120 13.80 -25.30 -6.05
C VAL A 120 13.91 -23.79 -6.12
N ALA A 121 13.71 -23.28 -7.33
CA ALA A 121 13.81 -21.87 -7.62
C ALA A 121 12.43 -21.21 -7.71
N ALA A 122 11.34 -21.98 -7.71
CA ALA A 122 9.97 -21.49 -7.92
C ALA A 122 9.07 -21.80 -6.73
N ILE A 123 8.50 -20.78 -6.08
CA ILE A 123 7.56 -20.91 -4.97
C ILE A 123 6.25 -20.18 -5.29
N VAL A 124 5.17 -20.56 -4.60
CA VAL A 124 3.93 -19.79 -4.62
C VAL A 124 4.16 -18.50 -3.82
N PRO A 125 3.91 -17.32 -4.40
CA PRO A 125 4.10 -16.07 -3.70
C PRO A 125 3.10 -15.96 -2.55
N PRO A 126 3.46 -15.26 -1.47
CA PRO A 126 2.54 -14.97 -0.39
C PRO A 126 1.30 -14.20 -0.87
N ASN A 127 0.12 -14.63 -0.42
CA ASN A 127 -1.19 -14.01 -0.73
C ASN A 127 -1.38 -12.61 -0.10
N GLU A 128 -0.36 -12.10 0.60
CA GLU A 128 -0.33 -10.77 1.20
C GLU A 128 -0.07 -9.66 0.16
N TRP A 129 0.37 -10.02 -1.06
CA TRP A 129 0.53 -9.09 -2.19
C TRP A 129 -0.26 -9.53 -3.42
N PRO A 130 -0.93 -8.59 -4.11
CA PRO A 130 -1.75 -8.90 -5.27
C PRO A 130 -0.88 -9.27 -6.49
N GLU A 131 -1.43 -10.12 -7.36
CA GLU A 131 -0.83 -10.56 -8.62
C GLU A 131 -0.16 -9.47 -9.48
N PRO A 132 -0.73 -8.26 -9.67
CA PRO A 132 -0.10 -7.18 -10.41
C PRO A 132 1.30 -6.78 -9.89
N VAL A 133 1.55 -6.87 -8.58
CA VAL A 133 2.88 -6.57 -8.01
C VAL A 133 3.90 -7.62 -8.47
N TRP A 134 3.50 -8.89 -8.51
CA TRP A 134 4.34 -9.99 -8.98
C TRP A 134 4.60 -9.90 -10.48
N GLN A 135 3.58 -9.54 -11.28
CA GLN A 135 3.74 -9.31 -12.71
C GLN A 135 4.69 -8.15 -13.01
N GLU A 136 4.62 -7.05 -12.24
CA GLU A 136 5.55 -5.93 -12.37
C GLU A 136 6.99 -6.34 -12.00
N LEU A 137 7.19 -7.15 -10.96
CA LEU A 137 8.52 -7.70 -10.63
C LEU A 137 9.07 -8.62 -11.73
N VAL A 138 8.20 -9.35 -12.43
CA VAL A 138 8.57 -10.13 -13.62
C VAL A 138 8.95 -9.23 -14.78
N ARG A 139 8.19 -8.15 -15.02
CA ARG A 139 8.48 -7.14 -16.03
C ARG A 139 9.80 -6.42 -15.76
N GLN A 140 10.13 -6.18 -14.49
CA GLN A 140 11.42 -5.65 -14.04
C GLN A 140 12.58 -6.64 -14.18
N GLY A 141 12.33 -7.90 -14.51
CA GLY A 141 13.36 -8.94 -14.61
C GLY A 141 13.91 -9.40 -13.27
N LYS A 142 13.22 -9.15 -12.15
CA LYS A 142 13.60 -9.65 -10.81
C LYS A 142 13.04 -11.04 -10.52
N LEU A 143 11.88 -11.34 -11.11
CA LEU A 143 11.22 -12.63 -11.00
C LEU A 143 10.94 -13.19 -12.39
N ARG A 144 10.72 -14.50 -12.46
CA ARG A 144 10.31 -15.21 -13.65
C ARG A 144 9.02 -15.97 -13.35
N HIS A 145 7.95 -15.67 -14.07
CA HIS A 145 6.72 -16.43 -13.95
C HIS A 145 6.89 -17.80 -14.65
N ILE A 146 6.70 -18.88 -13.91
CA ILE A 146 6.89 -20.27 -14.39
C ILE A 146 5.56 -20.89 -14.83
N GLY A 147 4.42 -20.31 -14.40
CA GLY A 147 3.07 -20.80 -14.68
C GLY A 147 2.37 -21.34 -13.43
N ARG A 148 1.05 -21.51 -13.50
CA ARG A 148 0.18 -21.97 -12.37
C ARG A 148 0.30 -21.13 -11.08
N GLY A 149 0.67 -19.85 -11.19
CA GLY A 149 0.88 -18.99 -10.03
C GLY A 149 2.22 -19.20 -9.31
N PHE A 150 3.14 -19.95 -9.90
CA PHE A 150 4.51 -20.11 -9.38
C PHE A 150 5.44 -19.06 -10.00
N TYR A 151 6.25 -18.46 -9.14
CA TYR A 151 7.25 -17.47 -9.52
C TYR A 151 8.62 -17.95 -9.05
N ALA A 152 9.62 -17.75 -9.91
CA ALA A 152 11.01 -18.03 -9.61
C ALA A 152 11.85 -16.77 -9.55
N LEU A 153 12.99 -16.84 -8.86
CA LEU A 153 13.99 -15.78 -8.93
C LEU A 153 14.55 -15.71 -10.35
N ALA A 154 14.47 -14.55 -11.00
CA ALA A 154 15.19 -14.34 -12.24
C ALA A 154 16.68 -14.23 -11.90
N LYS A 155 17.48 -15.09 -12.53
CA LYS A 155 18.94 -15.12 -12.37
C LYS A 155 19.60 -13.94 -13.07
#